data_AF-S5AGP4-F1
#
_entry.id   AF-S5AGP4-F1
#
_cell.length_a   1.000
_cell.length_b   1.000
_cell.length_c   1.000
_cell.angle_alpha   90.00
_cell.angle_beta   90.00
_cell.angle_gamma   90.00
#
_symmetry.space_group_name_H-M   'P 1'
#
loop_
_entity.id
_entity.type
_entity.pdbx_description
1 polymer ?
#
loop_
_entity_poly.entity_id
_entity_poly.type
_entity_poly.pdbx_seq_one_letter_code
_entity_poly.pdbx_strand_id
1 'polypeptide(L)'
;MKRKLKNLVKRVLGKSELNYHIDTVTSDVVSGWAVNSANPSSPCDIQLKTGDTVLAKTKAATLREDLVAAGVGNGCHGFTLQLDMLPFSAEAREAHLYINGKRVTGEPISLKSSFTDMLGEFSVEVERRMDALLAIQNERMQREFDYIKQQLESGK
;
A
#
# COMPACT_ATOMS: atom_id res chain seq x y z
N MET A 1 4.78 13.49 43.02
CA MET A 1 5.46 14.08 41.84
C MET A 1 5.34 13.25 40.54
N LYS A 2 5.41 11.91 40.60
CA LYS A 2 5.39 11.01 39.41
C LYS A 2 4.10 11.01 38.56
N ARG A 3 2.93 11.35 39.12
CA ARG A 3 1.64 11.44 38.36
C ARG A 3 1.58 12.62 37.39
N LYS A 4 2.12 13.79 37.78
CA LYS A 4 2.16 14.97 36.91
C LYS A 4 3.06 14.74 35.70
N LEU A 5 4.20 14.08 35.89
CA LEU A 5 5.13 13.73 34.80
C LEU A 5 4.51 12.70 33.83
N LYS A 6 3.80 11.68 34.32
CA LYS A 6 3.07 10.72 33.46
C LYS A 6 1.99 11.39 32.61
N ASN A 7 1.24 12.33 33.20
CA ASN A 7 0.23 13.09 32.46
C ASN A 7 0.85 14.08 31.46
N LEU A 8 1.99 14.68 31.80
CA LEU A 8 2.74 15.56 30.91
C LEU A 8 3.33 14.79 29.73
N VAL A 9 3.89 13.60 29.98
CA VAL A 9 4.40 12.70 28.94
C VAL A 9 3.27 12.19 28.05
N LYS A 10 2.09 11.85 28.59
CA LYS A 10 0.89 11.50 27.79
C LYS A 10 0.41 12.66 26.90
N ARG A 11 0.55 13.89 27.39
CA ARG A 11 0.15 15.13 26.72
C ARG A 11 1.17 15.61 25.68
N VAL A 12 2.45 15.31 25.88
CA VAL A 12 3.57 15.67 24.99
C VAL A 12 3.81 14.58 23.93
N LEU A 13 3.61 13.30 24.26
CA LEU A 13 3.67 12.17 23.31
C LEU A 13 2.36 11.91 22.57
N GLY A 14 1.38 12.83 22.66
CA GLY A 14 0.09 12.83 21.97
C GLY A 14 -0.27 11.48 21.38
N LYS A 15 -0.62 10.51 22.24
CA LYS A 15 -1.14 9.21 21.80
C LYS A 15 -2.30 9.56 20.88
N SER A 16 -2.15 9.39 19.56
CA SER A 16 -3.10 9.97 18.62
C SER A 16 -4.46 9.42 18.99
N GLU A 17 -5.39 10.31 19.34
CA GLU A 17 -6.78 9.92 19.58
C GLU A 17 -7.40 9.36 18.29
N LEU A 18 -6.70 9.54 17.16
CA LEU A 18 -6.97 8.94 15.87
C LEU A 18 -6.39 7.52 15.81
N ASN A 19 -7.28 6.54 15.63
CA ASN A 19 -6.94 5.19 15.20
C ASN A 19 -7.44 5.01 13.76
N TYR A 20 -6.66 4.33 12.94
CA TYR A 20 -7.01 4.12 11.54
C TYR A 20 -6.35 2.84 11.00
N HIS A 21 -6.87 2.38 9.87
CA HIS A 21 -6.29 1.32 9.07
C HIS A 21 -6.58 1.59 7.60
N ILE A 22 -5.66 1.17 6.72
CA ILE A 22 -5.83 1.23 5.27
C ILE A 22 -5.98 -0.22 4.79
N ASP A 23 -7.10 -0.52 4.15
CA ASP A 23 -7.42 -1.88 3.69
C ASP A 23 -6.98 -2.10 2.25
N THR A 24 -7.14 -1.07 1.41
CA THR A 24 -6.87 -1.16 -0.02
C THR A 24 -6.21 0.11 -0.51
N VAL A 25 -5.19 -0.08 -1.36
CA VAL A 25 -4.55 0.97 -2.14
C VAL A 25 -4.42 0.44 -3.56
N THR A 26 -5.17 1.05 -4.48
CA THR A 26 -5.08 0.82 -5.92
C THR A 26 -4.86 2.16 -6.62
N SER A 27 -4.64 2.11 -7.94
CA SER A 27 -4.56 3.31 -8.79
C SER A 27 -5.76 4.26 -8.73
N ASP A 28 -6.94 3.77 -8.35
CA ASP A 28 -8.23 4.47 -8.42
C ASP A 28 -8.97 4.52 -7.08
N VAL A 29 -8.59 3.70 -6.10
CA VAL A 29 -9.27 3.61 -4.81
C VAL A 29 -8.29 3.50 -3.66
N VAL A 30 -8.55 4.28 -2.61
CA VAL A 30 -7.97 4.06 -1.28
C VAL A 30 -9.09 3.91 -0.27
N SER A 31 -9.13 2.78 0.44
CA SER A 31 -10.18 2.47 1.41
C SER A 31 -9.61 2.05 2.76
N GLY A 32 -10.44 2.17 3.80
CA GLY A 32 -10.03 1.84 5.15
C GLY A 32 -11.06 2.26 6.18
N TRP A 33 -10.59 2.45 7.41
CA TRP A 33 -11.38 3.02 8.49
C TRP A 33 -10.57 3.99 9.33
N ALA A 34 -11.27 4.93 9.97
CA ALA A 34 -10.67 5.96 10.81
C ALA A 34 -11.65 6.42 11.90
N VAL A 35 -11.23 6.37 13.15
CA VAL A 35 -12.01 6.80 14.32
C VAL A 35 -11.20 7.77 15.16
N ASN A 36 -11.86 8.82 15.64
CA ASN A 36 -11.34 9.64 16.71
C ASN A 36 -11.91 9.16 18.05
N SER A 37 -11.10 8.49 18.86
CA SER A 37 -11.50 7.97 20.17
C SER A 37 -11.91 9.07 21.18
N ALA A 38 -11.52 10.33 20.97
CA ALA A 38 -12.02 11.44 21.78
C ALA A 38 -13.43 11.91 21.37
N ASN A 39 -13.86 11.58 20.15
CA ASN A 39 -15.21 11.85 19.66
C ASN A 39 -15.70 10.69 18.77
N PRO A 40 -15.97 9.52 19.36
CA PRO A 40 -16.19 8.27 18.62
C PRO A 40 -17.54 8.20 17.89
N SER A 41 -18.43 9.16 18.12
CA SER A 41 -19.71 9.28 17.41
C SER A 41 -19.63 10.18 16.17
N SER A 42 -18.55 10.95 16.02
CA SER A 42 -18.38 11.86 14.88
C SER A 42 -17.50 11.23 13.79
N PRO A 43 -17.93 11.28 12.52
CA PRO A 43 -17.12 10.76 11.42
C PRO A 43 -15.88 11.63 11.21
N CYS A 44 -14.75 10.99 10.92
CA CYS A 44 -13.50 11.70 10.61
C CYS A 44 -13.51 12.25 9.18
N ASP A 45 -12.95 13.44 8.98
CA ASP A 45 -12.62 13.97 7.64
C ASP A 45 -11.34 13.30 7.14
N ILE A 46 -11.41 12.71 5.95
CA ILE A 46 -10.31 11.96 5.34
C ILE A 46 -9.86 12.69 4.10
N GLN A 47 -8.56 12.94 3.98
CA GLN A 47 -7.97 13.59 2.81
C GLN A 47 -6.71 12.83 2.41
N LEU A 48 -6.57 12.55 1.13
CA LEU A 48 -5.32 12.04 0.55
C LEU A 48 -4.65 13.18 -0.19
N LYS A 49 -3.37 13.46 0.11
CA LYS A 49 -2.66 14.62 -0.46
C LYS A 49 -1.30 14.24 -1.01
N THR A 50 -0.89 14.91 -2.08
CA THR A 50 0.50 14.96 -2.57
C THR A 50 1.02 16.38 -2.39
N GLY A 51 1.99 16.56 -1.49
CA GLY A 51 2.38 17.89 -1.01
C GLY A 51 1.16 18.64 -0.48
N ASP A 52 0.88 19.81 -1.07
CA ASP A 52 -0.26 20.65 -0.71
C ASP A 52 -1.54 20.35 -1.51
N THR A 53 -1.47 19.48 -2.52
CA THR A 53 -2.61 19.18 -3.40
C THR A 53 -3.46 18.07 -2.82
N VAL A 54 -4.76 18.32 -2.66
CA VAL A 54 -5.74 17.29 -2.25
C VAL A 54 -6.14 16.46 -3.47
N LEU A 55 -5.85 15.16 -3.41
CA LEU A 55 -6.17 14.20 -4.47
C LEU A 55 -7.61 13.73 -4.39
N ALA A 56 -8.04 13.41 -3.16
CA ALA A 56 -9.39 12.99 -2.87
C ALA A 56 -9.70 13.30 -1.40
N LYS A 57 -10.99 13.45 -1.10
CA LYS A 57 -11.48 13.64 0.25
C LYS A 57 -12.83 12.97 0.45
N THR A 58 -13.08 12.49 1.66
CA THR A 58 -14.36 11.88 2.04
C THR A 58 -14.54 11.94 3.56
N LYS A 59 -15.67 11.45 4.07
CA LYS A 59 -15.89 11.22 5.50
C LYS A 59 -15.85 9.73 5.79
N ALA A 60 -15.21 9.38 6.91
CA ALA A 60 -15.28 8.04 7.49
C ALA A 60 -16.62 7.85 8.19
N ALA A 61 -17.69 7.58 7.42
CA ALA A 61 -19.07 7.48 7.91
C ALA A 61 -19.78 6.19 7.48
N THR A 62 -19.10 5.31 6.73
CA THR A 62 -19.68 4.05 6.26
C THR A 62 -19.73 3.04 7.40
N LEU A 63 -20.89 2.40 7.60
CA LEU A 63 -21.06 1.34 8.59
C LEU A 63 -20.22 0.12 8.22
N ARG A 64 -19.56 -0.43 9.23
CA ARG A 64 -18.74 -1.64 9.12
C ARG A 64 -19.04 -2.58 10.28
N GLU A 65 -19.53 -3.78 9.96
CA GLU A 65 -19.95 -4.77 10.96
C GLU A 65 -18.78 -5.26 11.82
N ASP A 66 -17.58 -5.38 11.23
CA ASP A 66 -16.36 -5.74 11.95
C ASP A 66 -15.97 -4.69 13.00
N LEU A 67 -16.16 -3.41 12.69
CA LEU A 67 -15.94 -2.31 13.64
C LEU A 67 -16.99 -2.28 14.75
N VAL A 68 -18.26 -2.61 14.43
CA VAL A 68 -19.31 -2.78 15.45
C VAL A 68 -18.94 -3.91 16.41
N ALA A 69 -18.59 -5.08 15.86
CA ALA A 69 -18.22 -6.26 16.66
C ALA A 69 -16.98 -6.02 17.53
N ALA A 70 -16.01 -5.23 17.05
CA ALA A 70 -14.83 -4.82 17.79
C ALA A 70 -15.07 -3.69 18.81
N GLY A 71 -16.28 -3.12 18.89
CA GLY A 71 -16.61 -2.02 19.80
C GLY A 71 -15.96 -0.69 19.42
N VAL A 72 -15.65 -0.48 18.14
CA VAL A 72 -15.01 0.74 17.64
C VAL A 72 -16.08 1.81 17.39
N GLY A 73 -16.26 2.69 18.39
CA GLY A 73 -17.22 3.78 18.35
C GLY A 73 -18.65 3.28 18.09
N ASN A 74 -19.29 3.79 17.05
CA ASN A 74 -20.61 3.35 16.59
C ASN A 74 -20.55 2.46 15.33
N GLY A 75 -19.36 2.00 14.92
CA GLY A 75 -19.14 1.22 13.70
C GLY A 75 -19.20 1.99 12.37
N CYS A 76 -19.68 3.24 12.36
CA CYS A 76 -19.76 4.09 11.18
C CYS A 76 -18.45 4.85 10.94
N HIS A 77 -17.36 4.12 10.75
CA HIS A 77 -16.00 4.67 10.63
C HIS A 77 -15.27 4.21 9.37
N GLY A 78 -15.94 3.54 8.44
CA GLY A 78 -15.39 3.16 7.14
C GLY A 78 -15.31 4.34 6.17
N PHE A 79 -14.29 4.37 5.32
CA PHE A 79 -14.13 5.35 4.25
C PHE A 79 -13.71 4.69 2.93
N THR A 80 -14.05 5.36 1.82
CA THR A 80 -13.56 5.03 0.48
C THR A 80 -13.30 6.33 -0.26
N LEU A 81 -12.06 6.51 -0.70
CA LEU A 81 -11.62 7.61 -1.54
C LEU A 81 -11.58 7.10 -2.98
N GLN A 82 -12.32 7.76 -3.86
CA GLN A 82 -12.17 7.60 -5.30
C GLN A 82 -11.11 8.58 -5.79
N LEU A 83 -10.13 8.08 -6.52
CA LEU A 83 -9.06 8.85 -7.11
C LEU A 83 -9.33 9.04 -8.60
N ASP A 84 -8.99 10.21 -9.10
CA ASP A 84 -8.93 10.40 -10.54
C ASP A 84 -7.83 9.50 -11.10
N MET A 85 -8.19 8.67 -12.09
CA MET A 85 -7.23 7.75 -12.69
C MET A 85 -6.06 8.51 -13.31
N LEU A 86 -4.86 8.06 -12.97
CA LEU A 86 -3.64 8.57 -13.58
C LEU A 86 -3.54 8.08 -15.04
N PRO A 87 -2.99 8.90 -15.95
CA PRO A 87 -2.69 8.44 -17.29
C PRO A 87 -1.69 7.28 -17.22
N PHE A 88 -1.79 6.38 -18.19
CA PHE A 88 -1.04 5.11 -18.25
C PHE A 88 0.49 5.28 -18.16
N SER A 89 1.02 6.39 -18.67
CA SER A 89 2.45 6.69 -18.67
C SER A 89 2.90 7.44 -17.42
N ALA A 90 2.02 7.70 -16.45
CA ALA A 90 2.38 8.43 -15.24
C ALA A 90 3.28 7.61 -14.33
N GLU A 91 4.33 8.26 -13.82
CA GLU A 91 5.12 7.72 -12.72
C GLU A 91 4.27 7.57 -11.45
N ALA A 92 4.71 6.68 -10.56
CA ALA A 92 4.05 6.49 -9.28
C ALA A 92 4.05 7.80 -8.49
N ARG A 93 2.90 8.17 -7.92
CA ARG A 93 2.76 9.37 -7.11
C ARG A 93 2.74 9.02 -5.63
N GLU A 94 3.56 9.70 -4.86
CA GLU A 94 3.54 9.60 -3.40
C GLU A 94 2.44 10.47 -2.80
N ALA A 95 1.67 9.89 -1.89
CA ALA A 95 0.61 10.59 -1.18
C ALA A 95 0.62 10.26 0.31
N HIS A 96 0.12 11.20 1.13
CA HIS A 96 -0.08 10.98 2.55
C HIS A 96 -1.55 11.08 2.92
N LEU A 97 -1.97 10.24 3.88
CA LEU A 97 -3.30 10.29 4.46
C LEU A 97 -3.33 11.34 5.57
N TYR A 98 -4.35 12.19 5.53
CA TYR A 98 -4.68 13.17 6.55
C TYR A 98 -6.05 12.84 7.12
N ILE A 99 -6.16 12.86 8.45
CA ILE A 99 -7.39 12.62 9.19
C ILE A 99 -7.64 13.85 10.06
N ASN A 100 -8.79 14.50 9.87
CA ASN A 100 -9.14 15.78 10.52
C ASN A 100 -8.02 16.84 10.37
N GLY A 101 -7.40 16.90 9.19
CA GLY A 101 -6.31 17.83 8.89
C GLY A 101 -4.93 17.44 9.42
N LYS A 102 -4.79 16.34 10.17
CA LYS A 102 -3.50 15.85 10.67
C LYS A 102 -2.98 14.71 9.78
N ARG A 103 -1.72 14.80 9.33
CA ARG A 103 -1.05 13.68 8.64
C ARG A 103 -0.91 12.49 9.58
N VAL A 104 -1.33 11.31 9.13
CA VAL A 104 -1.29 10.09 9.95
C VAL A 104 -0.31 9.03 9.43
N THR A 105 0.04 9.04 8.15
CA THR A 105 1.01 8.09 7.58
C THR A 105 2.45 8.55 7.81
N GLY A 106 3.29 7.69 8.38
CA GLY A 106 4.73 7.93 8.58
C GLY A 106 5.53 7.86 7.28
N GLU A 107 5.18 6.92 6.43
CA GLU A 107 5.74 6.76 5.07
C GLU A 107 4.71 7.18 4.01
N PRO A 108 5.15 7.54 2.78
CA PRO A 108 4.24 7.84 1.69
C PRO A 108 3.52 6.57 1.20
N ILE A 109 2.25 6.73 0.84
CA ILE A 109 1.48 5.75 0.08
C ILE A 109 1.86 5.93 -1.39
N SER A 110 2.38 4.88 -2.01
CA SER A 110 2.71 4.88 -3.44
C SER A 110 1.45 4.56 -4.25
N LEU A 111 0.97 5.53 -5.02
CA LEU A 111 -0.13 5.38 -5.96
C LEU A 111 0.44 5.11 -7.34
N LYS A 112 0.33 3.87 -7.81
CA LYS A 112 0.79 3.45 -9.13
C LYS A 112 -0.28 3.71 -10.18
N SER A 113 0.11 3.76 -11.45
CA SER A 113 -0.86 3.76 -12.55
C SER A 113 -1.57 2.41 -12.60
N SER A 114 -2.81 2.38 -13.09
CA SER A 114 -3.59 1.15 -13.25
C SER A 114 -2.86 0.10 -14.10
N PHE A 115 -2.08 0.56 -15.08
CA PHE A 115 -1.27 -0.33 -15.90
C PHE A 115 -0.03 -0.85 -15.19
N THR A 116 0.64 -0.04 -14.37
CA THR A 116 1.79 -0.53 -13.59
C THR A 116 1.34 -1.54 -12.53
N ASP A 117 0.16 -1.36 -11.94
CA ASP A 117 -0.43 -2.37 -11.05
C ASP A 117 -0.71 -3.67 -11.81
N MET A 118 -1.34 -3.58 -12.99
CA MET A 118 -1.62 -4.75 -13.83
C MET A 118 -0.35 -5.42 -14.36
N LEU A 119 0.60 -4.65 -14.88
CA LEU A 119 1.89 -5.14 -15.34
C LEU A 119 2.75 -5.66 -14.21
N GLY A 120 2.67 -5.15 -12.99
CA GLY A 120 3.44 -5.72 -11.88
C GLY A 120 3.17 -7.21 -11.73
N GLU A 121 1.90 -7.61 -11.84
CA GLU A 121 1.50 -9.02 -11.81
C GLU A 121 1.97 -9.79 -13.06
N PHE A 122 1.88 -9.21 -14.26
CA PHE A 122 2.33 -9.87 -15.49
C PHE A 122 3.86 -9.89 -15.66
N SER A 123 4.57 -8.85 -15.23
CA SER A 123 6.03 -8.72 -15.34
C SER A 123 6.72 -9.80 -14.53
N VAL A 124 6.24 -10.09 -13.32
CA VAL A 124 6.78 -11.20 -12.51
C VAL A 124 6.65 -12.54 -13.25
N GLU A 125 5.51 -12.78 -13.90
CA GLU A 125 5.29 -14.00 -14.68
C GLU A 125 6.12 -14.04 -15.97
N VAL A 126 6.28 -12.91 -16.67
CA VAL A 126 7.12 -12.80 -17.87
C VAL A 126 8.59 -13.00 -17.52
N GLU A 127 9.08 -12.37 -16.47
CA GLU A 127 10.45 -12.48 -15.98
C GLU A 127 10.75 -13.94 -15.56
N ARG A 128 9.84 -14.56 -14.80
CA ARG A 128 9.92 -15.99 -14.45
C ARG A 128 9.98 -16.90 -15.68
N ARG A 129 9.21 -16.61 -16.74
CA ARG A 129 9.25 -17.39 -17.99
C ARG A 129 10.54 -17.17 -18.76
N MET A 130 11.06 -15.95 -18.80
CA MET A 130 12.35 -15.66 -19.43
C MET A 130 13.50 -16.38 -18.73
N ASP A 131 13.53 -16.37 -17.39
CA ASP A 131 14.53 -17.10 -16.60
C ASP A 131 14.49 -18.60 -16.86
N ALA A 132 13.28 -19.18 -16.92
CA ALA A 132 13.10 -20.60 -17.23
C ALA A 132 13.63 -20.95 -18.64
N LEU A 133 13.35 -20.09 -19.64
CA LEU A 133 13.85 -20.29 -21.00
C LEU A 133 15.39 -20.17 -21.06
N LEU A 134 15.96 -19.20 -20.35
CA LEU A 134 17.41 -19.02 -20.28
C LEU A 134 18.09 -20.25 -19.63
N ALA A 135 17.51 -20.80 -18.56
CA ALA A 135 18.03 -22.01 -17.93
C ALA A 135 18.02 -23.22 -18.88
N ILE A 136 16.93 -23.42 -19.63
CA ILE A 136 16.82 -24.50 -20.61
C ILE A 136 17.85 -24.34 -21.74
N GLN A 137 18.02 -23.12 -22.26
CA GLN A 137 18.99 -22.84 -23.32
C GLN A 137 20.42 -23.09 -22.83
N ASN A 138 20.75 -22.65 -21.61
CA ASN A 138 22.07 -22.86 -21.02
C ASN A 138 22.37 -24.34 -20.81
N GLU A 139 21.44 -25.13 -20.26
CA GLU A 139 21.63 -26.58 -20.12
C GLU A 139 21.82 -27.27 -21.47
N ARG A 140 21.05 -26.87 -22.48
CA ARG A 140 21.16 -27.44 -23.83
C ARG A 140 22.52 -27.12 -24.45
N MET A 141 22.96 -25.87 -24.33
CA MET A 141 24.28 -25.42 -24.81
C MET A 141 25.41 -26.18 -24.10
N GLN A 142 25.29 -26.39 -22.79
CA GLN A 142 26.28 -27.12 -22.00
C GLN A 142 26.37 -28.59 -22.46
N ARG A 143 25.24 -29.25 -22.67
CA ARG A 143 25.20 -30.63 -23.19
C ARG A 143 25.80 -30.75 -24.59
N GLU A 144 25.52 -29.80 -25.47
CA GLU A 144 26.12 -29.77 -26.82
C GLU A 144 27.64 -29.54 -26.74
N PHE A 145 28.10 -28.64 -25.86
CA PHE A 145 29.52 -28.41 -25.63
C PHE A 145 30.23 -29.66 -25.11
N ASP A 146 29.66 -30.33 -24.10
CA ASP A 146 30.21 -31.57 -23.52
C ASP A 146 30.26 -32.70 -24.56
N TYR A 147 29.22 -32.82 -25.41
CA TYR A 147 29.19 -33.78 -26.51
C TYR A 147 30.32 -33.54 -27.53
N ILE A 148 30.50 -32.30 -27.96
CA ILE A 148 31.57 -31.93 -28.92
C ILE A 148 32.95 -32.22 -28.30
N LYS A 149 33.14 -31.88 -27.03
CA LYS A 149 34.38 -32.14 -26.31
C LYS A 149 34.69 -33.64 -26.25
N GLN A 150 33.70 -34.47 -25.93
CA GLN A 150 33.85 -35.92 -25.88
C GLN A 150 34.20 -36.53 -27.26
N GLN A 151 33.65 -36.01 -28.35
CA GLN A 151 34.03 -36.45 -29.70
C GLN A 151 35.48 -36.10 -30.05
N LEU A 152 35.93 -34.90 -29.69
CA LEU A 152 37.32 -34.47 -29.91
C LEU A 152 38.32 -35.30 -29.08
N GLU A 153 37.94 -35.74 -27.89
CA GLU A 153 38.77 -36.58 -27.02
C GLU A 153 38.82 -38.05 -27.45
N SER A 154 37.74 -38.58 -28.05
CA SER A 154 37.65 -39.98 -28.51
C SER A 154 38.16 -40.21 -29.94
N GLY A 155 38.42 -39.15 -30.69
CA GLY A 155 38.99 -39.19 -32.05
C GLY A 155 40.53 -39.16 -32.12
N LYS A 156 41.23 -39.28 -31.00
CA LYS A 156 42.69 -39.50 -30.91
C LYS A 156 43.00 -40.96 -30.63
#